data_AF-A0A6L9ZQ24-F1
#
_entry.id   AF-A0A6L9ZQ24-F1
#
_cell.length_a   1.000
_cell.length_b   1.000
_cell.length_c   1.000
_cell.angle_alpha   90.00
_cell.angle_beta   90.00
_cell.angle_gamma   90.00
#
_symmetry.space_group_name_H-M   'P 1'
#
loop_
_entity.id
_entity.type
_entity.pdbx_description
1 polymer ?
#
loop_
_entity_poly.entity_id
_entity_poly.type
_entity_poly.pdbx_seq_one_letter_code
_entity_poly.pdbx_strand_id
1 'polypeptide(L)' 'MSNKKLSLEISESLYEKLEELSELTEEPINTLIIRIIAMRMPSLLRETKEFNQMLDAITPEQLHGEIGLEEVFNN' A
#
# COMPACT_ATOMS: atom_id res chain seq x y z
N MET A 1 -13.57 9.21 -22.16
CA MET A 1 -12.81 8.71 -20.99
C MET A 1 -11.36 9.12 -21.17
N SER A 2 -10.70 9.61 -20.11
CA SER A 2 -9.26 9.88 -20.15
C SER A 2 -8.50 8.61 -19.75
N ASN A 3 -7.92 7.93 -20.74
CA ASN A 3 -7.08 6.77 -20.46
C ASN A 3 -5.68 7.25 -20.05
N LYS A 4 -5.08 6.58 -19.08
CA LYS A 4 -3.70 6.80 -18.66
C LYS A 4 -2.92 5.52 -18.89
N LYS A 5 -1.75 5.65 -19.54
CA LYS A 5 -0.82 4.53 -19.71
C LYS A 5 0.09 4.47 -18.48
N LEU A 6 0.27 3.28 -17.94
CA LEU A 6 1.21 3.00 -16.85
C LEU A 6 2.36 2.14 -17.40
N SER A 7 3.57 2.44 -16.96
CA SER A 7 4.73 1.57 -17.10
C SER A 7 5.09 1.08 -15.70
N LEU A 8 5.39 -0.21 -15.55
CA LEU A 8 5.68 -0.82 -14.26
C LEU A 8 7.03 -1.51 -14.34
N GLU A 9 7.87 -1.28 -13.32
CA GLU A 9 9.06 -2.09 -13.07
C GLU A 9 8.71 -3.09 -11.97
N ILE A 10 8.91 -4.37 -12.25
CA ILE A 10 8.64 -5.47 -11.31
C ILE A 10 9.79 -6.46 -11.34
N SER A 11 9.90 -7.31 -10.31
CA SER A 11 10.89 -8.38 -10.30
C SER A 11 10.61 -9.39 -11.41
N GLU A 12 11.68 -9.97 -11.96
CA GLU A 12 11.60 -11.05 -12.95
C GLU A 12 10.73 -12.21 -12.44
N SER A 13 10.94 -12.63 -11.18
CA SER A 13 10.15 -13.67 -10.54
C SER A 13 8.64 -13.38 -10.43
N LEU A 14 8.23 -12.11 -10.42
CA LEU A 14 6.81 -11.75 -10.45
C LEU A 14 6.29 -11.77 -11.88
N TYR A 15 7.11 -11.33 -12.84
CA TYR A 15 6.76 -11.37 -14.25
C TYR A 15 6.58 -12.82 -14.75
N GLU A 16 7.47 -13.75 -14.37
CA GLU A 16 7.34 -15.18 -14.69
C GLU A 16 6.00 -15.78 -14.21
N LYS A 17 5.57 -15.42 -12.99
CA LYS A 17 4.26 -15.86 -12.46
C LYS A 17 3.08 -15.26 -13.23
N LEU A 18 3.23 -14.04 -13.75
CA LEU A 18 2.22 -13.41 -14.59
C LEU A 18 2.17 -14.08 -15.97
N GLU A 19 3.30 -14.51 -16.52
CA GLU A 19 3.38 -15.31 -17.73
C GLU A 19 2.69 -16.66 -17.54
N GLU A 20 3.02 -17.40 -16.47
CA GLU A 20 2.37 -18.69 -16.14
C GLU A 20 0.85 -18.51 -16.03
N LEU A 21 0.39 -17.48 -15.32
CA LEU A 21 -1.04 -17.19 -15.19
C LEU A 21 -1.70 -16.78 -16.52
N SER A 22 -0.97 -16.05 -17.37
CA SER A 22 -1.42 -15.65 -18.71
C SER A 22 -1.63 -16.87 -19.61
N GLU A 23 -0.71 -17.82 -19.58
CA GLU A 23 -0.83 -19.09 -20.31
C GLU A 23 -2.02 -19.92 -19.82
N LEU A 24 -2.18 -20.07 -18.50
CA LEU A 24 -3.26 -20.86 -17.91
C LEU A 24 -4.66 -20.29 -18.15
N THR A 25 -4.78 -18.97 -18.25
CA THR A 25 -6.08 -18.28 -18.40
C THR A 25 -6.36 -17.82 -19.82
N GLU A 26 -5.38 -17.94 -20.72
CA GLU A 26 -5.39 -17.37 -22.07
C GLU A 26 -5.65 -15.85 -22.08
N GLU A 27 -5.39 -15.17 -20.96
CA GLU A 27 -5.57 -13.73 -20.84
C GLU A 27 -4.24 -12.99 -20.98
N PRO A 28 -4.22 -11.85 -21.70
CA PRO A 28 -3.02 -11.00 -21.76
C PRO A 28 -2.58 -10.51 -20.38
N ILE A 29 -1.26 -10.51 -20.12
CA ILE A 29 -0.64 -10.06 -18.85
C ILE A 29 -1.14 -8.67 -18.41
N ASN A 30 -1.28 -7.73 -19.34
CA ASN A 30 -1.78 -6.39 -19.02
C ASN A 30 -3.22 -6.40 -18.46
N THR A 31 -4.08 -7.30 -18.96
CA THR A 31 -5.45 -7.48 -18.45
C THR A 31 -5.42 -8.07 -17.05
N LEU A 32 -4.57 -9.07 -16.82
CA LEU A 32 -4.36 -9.68 -15.51
C LEU A 32 -3.89 -8.64 -14.48
N ILE A 33 -2.89 -7.84 -14.82
CA ILE A 33 -2.37 -6.76 -13.96
C ILE A 33 -3.47 -5.76 -13.62
N ILE A 34 -4.21 -5.28 -14.63
CA ILE A 34 -5.31 -4.31 -14.41
C ILE A 34 -6.34 -4.91 -13.46
N ARG A 35 -6.71 -6.17 -13.63
CA ARG A 35 -7.67 -6.86 -12.76
C ARG A 35 -7.16 -6.99 -11.34
N ILE A 36 -5.91 -7.41 -11.15
CA ILE A 36 -5.27 -7.54 -9.82
C ILE A 36 -5.26 -6.18 -9.12
N ILE A 37 -4.84 -5.12 -9.82
CA ILE A 37 -4.84 -3.75 -9.30
C ILE A 37 -6.28 -3.33 -8.93
N ALA A 38 -7.23 -3.50 -9.84
CA ALA A 38 -8.63 -3.13 -9.60
C ALA A 38 -9.24 -3.86 -8.40
N MET A 39 -8.87 -5.12 -8.16
CA MET A 39 -9.32 -5.90 -7.00
C MET A 39 -8.70 -5.42 -5.69
N ARG A 40 -7.40 -5.07 -5.66
CA ARG A 40 -6.71 -4.67 -4.42
C ARG A 40 -6.92 -3.20 -4.03
N MET A 41 -7.03 -2.31 -5.02
CA MET A 41 -7.08 -0.86 -4.78
C MET A 41 -8.19 -0.40 -3.81
N PRO A 42 -9.44 -0.91 -3.88
CA PRO A 42 -10.50 -0.49 -2.96
C PRO A 42 -10.18 -0.84 -1.49
N SER A 43 -9.68 -2.06 -1.25
CA SER A 43 -9.28 -2.47 0.09
C SER A 43 -8.12 -1.65 0.63
N LEU A 44 -7.10 -1.40 -0.19
CA LEU A 44 -5.94 -0.61 0.19
C LEU A 44 -6.35 0.83 0.55
N LEU A 45 -7.22 1.45 -0.26
CA LEU A 45 -7.72 2.80 0.01
C LEU A 45 -8.48 2.88 1.34
N ARG A 46 -9.29 1.85 1.65
CA ARG A 46 -10.03 1.78 2.92
C ARG A 46 -9.05 1.62 4.09
N GLU A 47 -8.15 0.66 4.03
CA GLU A 47 -7.13 0.39 5.07
C GLU A 47 -6.31 1.65 5.37
N THR A 48 -5.85 2.37 4.35
CA THR A 48 -5.09 3.62 4.53
C THR A 48 -5.94 4.72 5.16
N LYS A 49 -7.22 4.85 4.78
CA LYS A 49 -8.12 5.85 5.38
C LYS A 49 -8.40 5.56 6.85
N GLU A 50 -8.68 4.30 7.18
CA GLU A 50 -8.91 3.86 8.55
C GLU A 50 -7.66 4.12 9.40
N PHE A 51 -6.47 3.79 8.88
CA PHE A 51 -5.21 4.07 9.57
C PHE A 51 -4.99 5.57 9.81
N ASN A 52 -5.23 6.42 8.80
CA ASN A 52 -5.10 7.86 8.96
C ASN A 52 -6.12 8.41 9.98
N GLN A 53 -7.36 7.91 9.98
CA GLN A 53 -8.35 8.29 10.98
C GLN A 53 -7.92 7.89 12.39
N MET A 54 -7.30 6.72 12.56
CA MET A 54 -6.74 6.31 13.84
C MET A 54 -5.62 7.24 14.28
N LEU A 55 -4.73 7.66 13.38
CA LEU A 55 -3.67 8.63 13.67
C LEU A 55 -4.23 10.00 14.05
N ASP A 56 -5.22 10.51 13.30
CA ASP A 56 -5.84 11.80 13.55
C ASP A 56 -6.64 11.82 14.87
N ALA A 57 -7.13 10.66 15.30
CA ALA A 57 -7.83 10.49 16.57
C ALA A 57 -6.89 10.41 17.79
N ILE A 58 -5.57 10.30 17.58
CA ILE A 58 -4.59 10.34 18.67
C ILE A 58 -4.57 11.74 19.25
N THR A 59 -5.12 11.90 20.45
CA THR A 59 -5.02 13.15 21.20
C THR A 59 -3.72 13.19 22.01
N PRO A 60 -3.18 14.38 22.34
CA PRO A 60 -2.01 14.50 23.21
C PRO A 60 -2.16 13.80 24.56
N GLU A 61 -3.38 13.60 25.06
CA GLU A 61 -3.62 12.84 26.31
C GLU A 61 -3.46 11.32 26.15
N GLN A 62 -3.63 10.79 24.93
CA GLN A 62 -3.41 9.37 24.61
C GLN A 62 -1.93 9.05 24.35
N LEU A 63 -1.11 10.07 24.14
CA LEU A 63 0.34 9.98 24.24
C LEU A 63 0.72 9.92 25.73
N HIS A 64 0.36 8.84 26.42
CA HIS A 64 0.86 8.61 27.78
C HIS A 64 2.38 8.52 27.71
N GLY A 65 3.00 9.56 28.26
CA GLY A 65 4.42 9.85 28.15
C GLY A 65 5.29 8.78 28.79
N GLU A 66 6.31 8.39 28.04
CA GLU A 66 7.67 8.13 28.52
C GLU A 66 8.60 8.38 27.32
N ILE A 67 8.67 9.63 26.85
CA ILE A 67 9.95 10.11 26.31
C ILE A 67 10.59 10.80 27.48
N GLY A 68 11.41 10.05 28.23
CA GLY A 68 12.31 10.60 29.23
C GLY A 68 13.25 11.60 28.56
N LEU A 69 12.79 12.84 28.46
CA LEU A 69 13.62 14.04 28.34
C LEU A 69 13.74 14.68 29.72
N GLU A 70 13.85 13.87 30.77
CA GLU A 70 14.30 14.36 32.07
C GLU A 70 15.83 14.52 32.00
N GLU A 71 16.20 15.78 31.89
CA GLU A 71 17.43 16.38 32.44
C GLU A 71 18.70 16.29 31.59
N VAL A 72 18.67 17.01 30.47
CA VAL A 72 19.74 18.01 30.29
C VAL A 72 19.51 19.09 31.35
N PHE A 73 20.57 19.45 32.09
CA PHE A 73 20.68 20.51 33.13
C PHE A 73 20.38 20.12 34.58
N ASN A 74 21.35 19.49 35.27
CA ASN A 74 21.96 20.03 36.51
C ASN A 74 23.03 19.09 37.11
N ASN A 75 24.31 19.42 36.87
CA ASN A 75 25.49 19.40 37.78
C ASN A 75 26.78 19.09 37.02
#